data_AF-A0A1L5KZV2-F1
#
_entry.id   AF-A0A1L5KZV2-F1
#
_cell.length_a   1.000
_cell.length_b   1.000
_cell.length_c   1.000
_cell.angle_alpha   90.00
_cell.angle_beta   90.00
_cell.angle_gamma   90.00
#
_symmetry.space_group_name_H-M   'P 1'
#
loop_
_entity.id
_entity.type
_entity.pdbx_description
1 polymer ?
#
loop_
_entity_poly.entity_id
_entity_poly.type
_entity_poly.pdbx_seq_one_letter_code
_entity_poly.pdbx_strand_id
1 'polypeptide(L)'
;FDQFKADCGSDLEAYATWCLCYDKWGAPNGEEGNWERKFNRNSPEIANLRKQYPDTLDFYRWLEWIAAEQLSSAQQAAKDAGMHIGIMSDMAVGVHPSGADVWWNPERFAKGATVGAPPDMFNQQGQNWSQPPLSPINLETTGYEAYRNMVHGMFARAGAVRIDHILGLF
;
A
#
# COMPACT_ATOMS: atom_id res chain seq x y z
N PHE A 1 -16.51 -4.92 11.74
CA PHE A 1 -16.20 -5.20 10.33
C PHE A 1 -16.80 -4.18 9.35
N ASP A 2 -18.12 -3.93 9.32
CA ASP A 2 -18.68 -2.96 8.34
C ASP A 2 -18.16 -1.54 8.52
N GLN A 3 -18.01 -1.07 9.77
CA GLN A 3 -17.37 0.20 10.06
C GLN A 3 -15.93 0.27 9.54
N PHE A 4 -15.15 -0.80 9.74
CA PHE A 4 -13.77 -0.89 9.24
C PHE A 4 -13.72 -0.76 7.71
N LYS A 5 -14.64 -1.41 6.99
CA LYS A 5 -14.75 -1.25 5.53
C LYS A 5 -15.07 0.19 5.14
N ALA A 6 -15.96 0.86 5.86
CA ALA A 6 -16.31 2.25 5.60
C ALA A 6 -15.13 3.20 5.87
N ASP A 7 -14.39 3.00 6.96
CA ASP A 7 -13.26 3.84 7.36
C ASP A 7 -12.07 3.70 6.39
N CYS A 8 -11.76 2.48 5.93
CA CYS A 8 -10.66 2.25 4.99
C CYS A 8 -11.02 2.59 3.54
N GLY A 9 -12.30 2.57 3.18
CA GLY A 9 -12.80 3.03 1.89
C GLY A 9 -12.10 2.37 0.68
N SER A 10 -11.66 3.19 -0.27
CA SER A 10 -11.13 2.71 -1.55
C SER A 10 -9.79 2.00 -1.46
N ASP A 11 -8.98 2.26 -0.44
CA ASP A 11 -7.67 1.61 -0.30
C ASP A 11 -7.83 0.14 0.14
N LEU A 12 -8.85 -0.17 0.97
CA LEU A 12 -9.20 -1.56 1.28
C LEU A 12 -9.74 -2.30 0.04
N GLU A 13 -10.51 -1.61 -0.79
CA GLU A 13 -11.00 -2.16 -2.07
C GLU A 13 -9.85 -2.45 -3.04
N ALA A 14 -8.84 -1.59 -3.08
CA ALA A 14 -7.65 -1.77 -3.89
C ALA A 14 -6.92 -3.07 -3.51
N TYR A 15 -6.61 -3.22 -2.23
CA TYR A 15 -5.93 -4.41 -1.71
C TYR A 15 -6.75 -5.68 -1.94
N ALA A 16 -7.99 -5.70 -1.47
CA ALA A 16 -8.81 -6.91 -1.52
C ALA A 16 -9.10 -7.35 -2.96
N THR A 17 -9.31 -6.39 -3.88
CA THR A 17 -9.52 -6.71 -5.30
C THR A 17 -8.23 -7.22 -5.95
N TRP A 18 -7.08 -6.63 -5.64
CA TRP A 18 -5.79 -7.12 -6.13
C TRP A 18 -5.51 -8.54 -5.66
N CYS A 19 -5.76 -8.84 -4.37
CA CYS A 19 -5.63 -10.20 -3.83
C CYS A 19 -6.58 -11.18 -4.51
N LEU A 20 -7.82 -10.77 -4.80
CA LEU A 20 -8.77 -11.60 -5.54
C LEU A 20 -8.28 -11.89 -6.97
N CYS A 21 -7.72 -10.89 -7.66
CA CYS A 21 -7.12 -11.09 -8.98
C CYS A 21 -5.94 -12.06 -8.91
N TYR A 22 -5.06 -11.90 -7.92
CA TYR A 22 -3.94 -12.80 -7.67
C TYR A 22 -4.42 -14.25 -7.42
N ASP A 23 -5.43 -14.43 -6.58
CA ASP A 23 -5.99 -15.75 -6.25
C ASP A 23 -6.61 -16.45 -7.48
N LYS A 24 -7.37 -15.71 -8.29
CA LYS A 24 -8.11 -16.31 -9.42
C LYS A 24 -7.30 -16.39 -10.72
N TRP A 25 -6.38 -15.47 -10.94
CA TRP A 25 -5.65 -15.33 -12.20
C TRP A 25 -4.13 -15.48 -12.07
N GLY A 26 -3.63 -15.67 -10.85
CA GLY A 26 -2.20 -15.87 -10.57
C GLY A 26 -1.42 -14.57 -10.41
N ALA A 27 -0.14 -14.73 -10.08
CA ALA A 27 0.77 -13.62 -9.85
C ALA A 27 0.90 -12.72 -11.10
N PRO A 28 1.02 -11.39 -10.91
CA PRO A 28 1.37 -10.49 -11.99
C PRO A 28 2.75 -10.90 -12.54
N ASN A 29 2.90 -10.91 -13.86
CA ASN A 29 4.11 -11.37 -14.54
C ASN A 29 4.70 -10.32 -15.50
N GLY A 30 4.02 -9.19 -15.69
CA GLY A 30 4.48 -8.08 -16.52
C GLY A 30 4.28 -8.29 -18.02
N GLU A 31 3.64 -9.38 -18.46
CA GLU A 31 3.32 -9.60 -19.86
C GLU A 31 2.11 -8.75 -20.29
N GLU A 32 2.07 -8.26 -21.53
CA GLU A 32 0.90 -7.51 -22.06
C GLU A 32 -0.40 -8.32 -21.98
N GLY A 33 -0.28 -9.64 -21.95
CA GLY A 33 -1.38 -10.58 -21.84
C GLY A 33 -1.98 -10.71 -20.44
N ASN A 34 -1.28 -10.31 -19.39
CA ASN A 34 -1.66 -10.54 -18.00
C ASN A 34 -2.67 -9.48 -17.50
N TRP A 35 -3.42 -9.85 -16.46
CA TRP A 35 -4.56 -9.09 -15.97
C TRP A 35 -4.17 -7.73 -15.41
N GLU A 36 -2.97 -7.61 -14.83
CA GLU A 36 -2.44 -6.38 -14.23
C GLU A 36 -2.18 -5.29 -15.28
N ARG A 37 -1.92 -5.68 -16.54
CA ARG A 37 -1.79 -4.76 -17.67
C ARG A 37 -3.07 -4.58 -18.47
N LYS A 38 -3.90 -5.62 -18.57
CA LYS A 38 -5.15 -5.59 -19.36
C LYS A 38 -6.28 -4.85 -18.67
N PHE A 39 -6.37 -4.97 -17.35
CA PHE A 39 -7.49 -4.48 -16.58
C PHE A 39 -7.06 -3.43 -15.56
N ASN A 40 -7.98 -2.54 -15.23
CA ASN A 40 -7.83 -1.56 -14.16
C ASN A 40 -9.09 -1.56 -13.29
N ARG A 41 -9.10 -0.71 -12.25
CA ARG A 41 -10.21 -0.61 -11.28
C ARG A 41 -11.60 -0.40 -11.90
N ASN A 42 -11.68 0.15 -13.12
CA ASN A 42 -12.93 0.44 -13.83
C ASN A 42 -13.31 -0.64 -14.87
N SER A 43 -12.48 -1.65 -15.09
CA SER A 43 -12.74 -2.70 -16.07
C SER A 43 -13.97 -3.54 -15.68
N PRO A 44 -14.90 -3.83 -16.61
CA PRO A 44 -16.06 -4.69 -16.35
C PRO A 44 -15.67 -6.08 -15.83
N GLU A 45 -14.54 -6.62 -16.28
CA GLU A 45 -13.99 -7.90 -15.84
C GLU A 45 -13.69 -7.91 -14.34
N ILE A 46 -13.14 -6.81 -13.82
CA ILE A 46 -12.88 -6.64 -12.38
C ILE A 46 -14.20 -6.55 -11.60
N ALA A 47 -15.17 -5.79 -12.11
CA ALA A 47 -16.49 -5.71 -11.48
C ALA A 47 -17.22 -7.06 -11.47
N ASN A 48 -17.11 -7.83 -12.56
CA ASN A 48 -17.69 -9.17 -12.68
C ASN A 48 -16.98 -10.17 -11.76
N LEU A 49 -15.65 -10.12 -11.67
CA LEU A 49 -14.88 -10.98 -10.77
C LEU A 49 -15.30 -10.78 -9.31
N ARG A 50 -15.42 -9.51 -8.87
CA ARG A 50 -15.88 -9.16 -7.51
C ARG A 50 -17.29 -9.67 -7.23
N LYS A 51 -18.21 -9.62 -8.22
CA LYS A 51 -19.58 -10.16 -8.10
C LYS A 51 -19.62 -11.68 -8.11
N GLN A 52 -18.71 -12.33 -8.81
CA GLN A 52 -18.63 -13.78 -8.92
C GLN A 52 -18.07 -14.43 -7.64
N TYR A 53 -17.16 -13.73 -6.95
CA TYR A 53 -16.49 -14.24 -5.75
C TYR A 53 -16.61 -13.27 -4.55
N PRO A 54 -17.84 -12.95 -4.10
CA PRO A 54 -18.05 -12.00 -3.01
C PRO A 54 -17.44 -12.47 -1.69
N ASP A 55 -17.54 -13.77 -1.37
CA ASP A 55 -17.01 -14.33 -0.12
C ASP A 55 -15.48 -14.31 -0.08
N THR A 56 -14.81 -14.57 -1.21
CA THR A 56 -13.35 -14.49 -1.31
C THR A 56 -12.88 -13.03 -1.20
N LEU A 57 -13.61 -12.10 -1.80
CA LEU A 57 -13.32 -10.67 -1.66
C LEU A 57 -13.45 -10.22 -0.19
N ASP A 58 -14.55 -10.61 0.47
CA ASP A 58 -14.79 -10.31 1.88
C ASP A 58 -13.78 -11.00 2.81
N PHE A 59 -13.28 -12.17 2.44
CA PHE A 59 -12.19 -12.84 3.15
C PHE A 59 -10.92 -11.97 3.18
N TYR A 60 -10.47 -11.40 2.06
CA TYR A 60 -9.30 -10.52 2.05
C TYR A 60 -9.53 -9.21 2.81
N ARG A 61 -10.74 -8.64 2.75
CA ARG A 61 -11.11 -7.48 3.59
C ARG A 61 -11.09 -7.82 5.07
N TRP A 62 -11.56 -9.01 5.42
CA TRP A 62 -11.59 -9.51 6.78
C TRP A 62 -10.18 -9.74 7.32
N LEU A 63 -9.25 -10.25 6.51
CA LEU A 63 -7.84 -10.39 6.90
C LEU A 63 -7.20 -9.05 7.29
N GLU A 64 -7.42 -7.99 6.51
CA GLU A 64 -6.96 -6.64 6.86
C GLU A 64 -7.58 -6.14 8.17
N TRP A 65 -8.87 -6.41 8.40
CA TRP A 65 -9.53 -6.07 9.65
C TRP A 65 -8.92 -6.81 10.85
N ILE A 66 -8.66 -8.11 10.73
CA ILE A 66 -8.05 -8.91 11.80
C ILE A 66 -6.62 -8.43 12.07
N ALA A 67 -5.83 -8.16 11.03
CA ALA A 67 -4.48 -7.63 11.19
C ALA A 67 -4.49 -6.27 11.92
N ALA A 68 -5.43 -5.40 11.55
CA ALA A 68 -5.65 -4.12 12.23
C ALA A 68 -6.04 -4.28 13.71
N GLU A 69 -6.97 -5.18 14.04
CA GLU A 69 -7.39 -5.44 15.43
C GLU A 69 -6.24 -5.98 16.27
N GLN A 70 -5.46 -6.91 15.71
CA GLN A 70 -4.31 -7.50 16.39
C GLN A 70 -3.23 -6.45 16.65
N LEU A 71 -2.93 -5.58 15.69
CA LEU A 71 -1.96 -4.50 15.86
C LEU A 71 -2.43 -3.48 16.91
N SER A 72 -3.70 -3.08 16.87
CA SER A 72 -4.28 -2.20 17.91
C SER A 72 -4.19 -2.81 19.30
N SER A 73 -4.49 -4.11 19.42
CA SER A 73 -4.41 -4.84 20.69
C SER A 73 -2.97 -4.90 21.21
N ALA A 74 -2.00 -5.14 20.33
CA ALA A 74 -0.58 -5.15 20.69
C ALA A 74 -0.10 -3.76 21.15
N GLN A 75 -0.52 -2.69 20.47
CA GLN A 75 -0.21 -1.32 20.87
C GLN A 75 -0.79 -1.01 22.26
N GLN A 76 -2.05 -1.39 22.52
CA GLN A 76 -2.67 -1.18 23.82
C GLN A 76 -1.94 -1.95 24.92
N ALA A 77 -1.62 -3.24 24.68
CA ALA A 77 -0.88 -4.06 25.65
C ALA A 77 0.51 -3.46 25.98
N ALA A 78 1.21 -2.92 24.99
CA ALA A 78 2.49 -2.25 25.19
C ALA A 78 2.35 -1.00 26.08
N LYS A 79 1.29 -0.20 25.86
CA LYS A 79 0.96 0.98 26.67
C LYS A 79 0.58 0.60 28.10
N ASP A 80 -0.25 -0.42 28.27
CA ASP A 80 -0.69 -0.93 29.58
C ASP A 80 0.47 -1.50 30.40
N ALA A 81 1.48 -2.06 29.74
CA ALA A 81 2.74 -2.50 30.36
C ALA A 81 3.67 -1.34 30.76
N GLY A 82 3.27 -0.08 30.54
CA GLY A 82 4.02 1.11 30.95
C GLY A 82 4.93 1.71 29.88
N MET A 83 4.91 1.21 28.64
CA MET A 83 5.69 1.82 27.56
C MET A 83 5.10 3.20 27.19
N HIS A 84 5.94 4.24 27.18
CA HIS A 84 5.46 5.59 26.87
C HIS A 84 5.06 5.76 25.39
N ILE A 85 5.77 5.11 24.48
CA ILE A 85 5.47 5.14 23.03
C ILE A 85 4.67 3.91 22.61
N GLY A 86 5.03 2.72 23.11
CA GLY A 86 4.48 1.46 22.63
C GLY A 86 5.22 0.99 21.37
N ILE A 87 4.48 0.55 20.36
CA ILE A 87 4.99 0.10 19.07
C ILE A 87 5.47 1.30 18.24
N MET A 88 6.66 1.15 17.66
CA MET A 88 7.17 1.99 16.59
C MET A 88 7.02 1.24 15.26
N SER A 89 6.22 1.80 14.35
CA SER A 89 6.10 1.27 12.98
C SER A 89 7.23 1.79 12.09
N ASP A 90 7.47 1.11 10.97
CA ASP A 90 8.47 1.48 9.98
C ASP A 90 7.81 1.73 8.62
N MET A 91 7.87 2.96 8.14
CA MET A 91 7.32 3.37 6.86
C MET A 91 8.39 3.19 5.79
N ALA A 92 8.19 2.18 4.94
CA ALA A 92 9.06 1.92 3.80
C ALA A 92 9.06 3.09 2.81
N VAL A 93 10.15 3.19 2.04
CA VAL A 93 10.36 4.25 1.03
C VAL A 93 9.32 4.25 -0.08
N GLY A 94 8.78 3.08 -0.42
CA GLY A 94 7.84 2.92 -1.51
C GLY A 94 7.24 1.52 -1.59
N VAL A 95 6.45 1.30 -2.64
CA VAL A 95 5.71 0.06 -2.87
C VAL A 95 6.28 -0.71 -4.05
N HIS A 96 5.95 -2.00 -4.15
CA HIS A 96 6.35 -2.80 -5.30
C HIS A 96 5.59 -2.36 -6.57
N PRO A 97 6.24 -2.28 -7.77
CA PRO A 97 5.60 -1.81 -9.00
C PRO A 97 4.39 -2.65 -9.45
N SER A 98 4.35 -3.93 -9.07
CA SER A 98 3.22 -4.84 -9.34
C SER A 98 2.21 -4.93 -8.21
N GLY A 99 2.33 -4.10 -7.17
CA GLY A 99 1.47 -4.12 -5.98
C GLY A 99 0.11 -3.47 -6.20
N ALA A 100 -0.78 -3.65 -5.21
CA ALA A 100 -2.15 -3.16 -5.24
C ALA A 100 -2.23 -1.63 -5.40
N ASP A 101 -1.38 -0.88 -4.72
CA ASP A 101 -1.35 0.59 -4.79
C ASP A 101 -1.10 1.10 -6.21
N VAL A 102 -0.10 0.54 -6.88
CA VAL A 102 0.31 0.96 -8.23
C VAL A 102 -0.71 0.53 -9.26
N TRP A 103 -1.24 -0.69 -9.15
CA TRP A 103 -2.26 -1.19 -10.08
C TRP A 103 -3.59 -0.45 -9.94
N TRP A 104 -4.01 -0.18 -8.70
CA TRP A 104 -5.30 0.46 -8.44
C TRP A 104 -5.25 1.96 -8.64
N ASN A 105 -4.18 2.64 -8.22
CA ASN A 105 -4.03 4.10 -8.27
C ASN A 105 -2.74 4.53 -9.00
N PRO A 106 -2.55 4.17 -10.28
CA PRO A 106 -1.32 4.47 -11.02
C PRO A 106 -1.02 5.97 -11.12
N GLU A 107 -2.02 6.84 -10.98
CA GLU A 107 -1.88 8.30 -10.95
C GLU A 107 -1.09 8.83 -9.74
N ARG A 108 -1.03 8.07 -8.64
CA ARG A 108 -0.27 8.43 -7.43
C ARG A 108 1.24 8.29 -7.64
N PHE A 109 1.68 7.63 -8.70
CA PHE A 109 3.08 7.26 -8.93
C PHE A 109 3.65 7.88 -10.21
N ALA A 110 4.94 8.21 -10.20
CA ALA A 110 5.64 8.70 -11.39
C ALA A 110 5.92 7.55 -12.35
N LYS A 111 5.71 7.79 -13.65
CA LYS A 111 5.97 6.80 -14.71
C LYS A 111 7.40 6.92 -15.22
N GLY A 112 8.02 5.79 -15.54
CA GLY A 112 9.35 5.75 -16.17
C GLY A 112 10.51 6.09 -15.23
N ALA A 113 10.27 6.13 -13.92
CA ALA A 113 11.29 6.37 -12.90
C ALA A 113 11.21 5.31 -11.80
N THR A 114 12.35 5.02 -11.18
CA THR A 114 12.45 4.13 -10.02
C THR A 114 13.26 4.81 -8.93
N VAL A 115 12.87 4.61 -7.68
CA VAL A 115 13.62 5.05 -6.51
C VAL A 115 14.93 4.26 -6.42
N GLY A 116 15.98 4.94 -5.97
CA GLY A 116 17.29 4.36 -5.76
C GLY A 116 18.20 5.30 -4.99
N ALA A 117 19.47 4.96 -4.94
CA ALA A 117 20.52 5.80 -4.39
C ALA A 117 21.62 6.00 -5.44
N PRO A 118 22.17 7.21 -5.60
CA PRO A 118 23.30 7.43 -6.50
C PRO A 118 24.55 6.68 -6.01
N PRO A 119 25.56 6.47 -6.87
CA PRO A 119 26.87 6.01 -6.45
C PRO A 119 27.45 6.80 -5.28
N ASP A 120 28.06 6.10 -4.34
CA ASP A 120 28.74 6.69 -3.18
C ASP A 120 30.05 5.96 -2.86
N MET A 121 30.72 6.41 -1.78
CA MET A 121 32.01 5.86 -1.35
C MET A 121 31.97 4.36 -0.98
N PHE A 122 30.79 3.83 -0.63
CA PHE A 122 30.59 2.42 -0.28
C PHE A 122 30.12 1.59 -1.46
N ASN A 123 29.32 2.18 -2.36
CA ASN A 123 28.80 1.52 -3.56
C ASN A 123 28.90 2.44 -4.78
N GLN A 124 29.92 2.20 -5.59
CA GLN A 124 30.22 2.96 -6.80
C GLN A 124 29.21 2.73 -7.95
N GLN A 125 28.31 1.74 -7.84
CA GLN A 125 27.25 1.49 -8.83
C GLN A 125 25.92 2.15 -8.44
N GLY A 126 25.81 2.66 -7.21
CA GLY A 126 24.54 3.09 -6.66
C GLY A 126 23.58 1.92 -6.48
N GLN A 127 22.30 2.23 -6.27
CA GLN A 127 21.27 1.25 -6.03
C GLN A 127 20.01 1.60 -6.82
N ASN A 128 19.36 0.59 -7.38
CA ASN A 128 18.00 0.71 -7.90
C ASN A 128 17.09 -0.20 -7.07
N TRP A 129 16.14 0.40 -6.36
CA TRP A 129 15.21 -0.32 -5.50
C TRP A 129 13.91 -0.73 -6.22
N SER A 130 13.80 -0.45 -7.52
CA SER A 130 12.68 -0.83 -8.41
C SER A 130 11.30 -0.25 -8.04
N GLN A 131 11.20 0.50 -6.95
CA GLN A 131 9.96 1.10 -6.47
C GLN A 131 9.64 2.34 -7.32
N PRO A 132 8.41 2.51 -7.84
CA PRO A 132 8.02 3.76 -8.47
C PRO A 132 7.87 4.85 -7.41
N PRO A 133 8.46 6.05 -7.58
CA PRO A 133 8.28 7.13 -6.63
C PRO A 133 6.85 7.66 -6.68
N LEU A 134 6.37 8.25 -5.58
CA LEU A 134 5.15 9.05 -5.60
C LEU A 134 5.30 10.20 -6.61
N SER A 135 4.24 10.49 -7.35
CA SER A 135 4.23 11.57 -8.33
C SER A 135 4.20 12.92 -7.60
N PRO A 136 5.24 13.77 -7.71
CA PRO A 136 5.24 15.08 -7.04
C PRO A 136 4.10 15.97 -7.55
N ILE A 137 3.74 15.85 -8.83
CA ILE A 137 2.60 16.57 -9.42
C ILE A 137 1.28 16.10 -8.79
N ASN A 138 1.09 14.79 -8.62
CA ASN A 138 -0.14 14.27 -7.98
C ASN A 138 -0.20 14.69 -6.50
N LEU A 139 0.92 14.62 -5.78
CA LEU A 139 0.99 15.09 -4.40
C LEU A 139 0.64 16.57 -4.28
N GLU A 140 1.23 17.43 -5.10
CA GLU A 140 0.94 18.87 -5.08
C GLU A 140 -0.54 19.15 -5.40
N THR A 141 -1.06 18.58 -6.48
CA THR A 141 -2.42 18.85 -6.97
C THR A 141 -3.53 18.28 -6.06
N THR A 142 -3.24 17.24 -5.28
CA THR A 142 -4.20 16.63 -4.33
C THR A 142 -4.03 17.15 -2.90
N GLY A 143 -3.11 18.09 -2.65
CA GLY A 143 -2.82 18.54 -1.28
C GLY A 143 -2.23 17.42 -0.42
N TYR A 144 -1.35 16.62 -1.01
CA TYR A 144 -0.58 15.53 -0.41
C TYR A 144 -1.46 14.40 0.16
N GLU A 145 -2.62 14.16 -0.43
CA GLU A 145 -3.63 13.24 0.10
C GLU A 145 -3.06 11.83 0.35
N ALA A 146 -2.39 11.24 -0.65
CA ALA A 146 -1.81 9.91 -0.53
C ALA A 146 -0.81 9.80 0.64
N TYR A 147 0.06 10.80 0.78
CA TYR A 147 1.06 10.83 1.85
C TYR A 147 0.42 11.04 3.23
N ARG A 148 -0.55 11.97 3.33
CA ARG A 148 -1.31 12.22 4.56
C ARG A 148 -2.06 10.98 5.03
N ASN A 149 -2.75 10.28 4.13
CA ASN A 149 -3.49 9.07 4.46
C ASN A 149 -2.55 7.96 4.96
N MET A 150 -1.39 7.80 4.33
CA MET A 150 -0.36 6.86 4.79
C MET A 150 0.13 7.20 6.21
N VAL A 151 0.44 8.47 6.49
CA VAL A 151 0.86 8.92 7.83
C VAL A 151 -0.27 8.69 8.86
N HIS A 152 -1.51 9.07 8.55
CA HIS A 152 -2.65 8.84 9.43
C HIS A 152 -2.86 7.34 9.72
N GLY A 153 -2.78 6.49 8.70
CA GLY A 153 -2.94 5.04 8.83
C GLY A 153 -1.86 4.41 9.73
N MET A 154 -0.60 4.85 9.60
CA MET A 154 0.50 4.37 10.43
C MET A 154 0.31 4.76 11.91
N PHE A 155 -0.06 6.01 12.19
CA PHE A 155 -0.27 6.49 13.56
C PHE A 155 -1.58 6.01 14.20
N ALA A 156 -2.53 5.49 13.42
CA ALA A 156 -3.79 4.96 13.97
C ALA A 156 -3.56 3.81 14.97
N ARG A 157 -2.42 3.10 14.88
CA ARG A 157 -2.13 1.89 15.68
C ARG A 157 -0.69 1.83 16.21
N ALA A 158 0.06 2.92 16.13
CA ALA A 158 1.44 3.00 16.60
C ALA A 158 1.71 4.33 17.30
N GLY A 159 2.60 4.32 18.31
CA GLY A 159 2.97 5.54 19.03
C GLY A 159 4.14 6.29 18.41
N ALA A 160 4.87 5.67 17.48
CA ALA A 160 5.92 6.30 16.70
C ALA A 160 6.00 5.68 15.30
N VAL A 161 6.58 6.42 14.36
CA VAL A 161 6.85 5.98 13.00
C VAL A 161 8.29 6.34 12.64
N ARG A 162 9.08 5.34 12.28
CA ARG A 162 10.34 5.53 11.54
C ARG A 162 9.97 5.77 10.08
N ILE A 163 10.48 6.85 9.49
CA ILE A 163 10.37 7.08 8.05
C ILE A 163 11.69 6.63 7.43
N ASP A 164 11.64 5.54 6.67
CA ASP A 164 12.82 5.04 5.98
C ASP A 164 13.24 6.01 4.87
N HIS A 165 14.55 6.17 4.72
CA HIS A 165 15.14 7.12 3.76
C HIS A 165 14.48 8.52 3.77
N ILE A 166 14.39 9.14 4.95
CA ILE A 166 13.79 10.48 5.18
C ILE A 166 14.25 11.56 4.19
N LEU A 167 15.43 11.40 3.60
CA LEU A 167 15.98 12.28 2.57
C LEU A 167 15.10 12.35 1.31
N GLY A 168 14.28 11.33 1.03
CA GLY A 168 13.33 11.32 -0.08
C GLY A 168 12.18 12.33 0.04
N LEU A 169 12.09 13.05 1.17
CA LEU A 169 11.13 14.15 1.36
C LEU A 169 11.64 15.51 0.87
N PHE A 170 12.89 15.61 0.37
CA PHE A 170 13.53 16.84 -0.08
C PHE A 170 13.88 16.82 -1.56
#